data_AF-A0A9P8FNY2-F1
#
_entry.id   AF-A0A9P8FNY2-F1
#
_cell.length_a   1.000
_cell.length_b   1.000
_cell.length_c   1.000
_cell.angle_alpha   90.00
_cell.angle_beta   90.00
_cell.angle_gamma   90.00
#
_symmetry.space_group_name_H-M   'P 1'
#
loop_
_entity.id
_entity.type
_entity.pdbx_description
1 polymer ?
#
loop_
_entity_poly.entity_id
_entity_poly.type
_entity_poly.pdbx_seq_one_letter_code
_entity_poly.pdbx_strand_id
1 'polypeptide(L)'
;MAIIKSLLTLTLLLGSSMGAYAAGNKTATNGVGSTPAQRHVISVAEAETIIAAAMREANTVIPENIAIVDPAGLLVAFHRMDNAFPGSIDISIKKARTTVL
;
A
#
# COMPACT_ATOMS: atom_id res chain seq x y z
N MET A 1 -33.40 -28.34 36.17
CA MET A 1 -33.85 -27.11 35.46
C MET A 1 -32.71 -26.19 35.00
N ALA A 2 -31.43 -26.60 35.08
CA ALA A 2 -30.28 -25.78 34.65
C ALA A 2 -29.82 -26.07 33.20
N ILE A 3 -30.06 -27.28 32.69
CA ILE A 3 -29.54 -27.74 31.38
C ILE A 3 -30.30 -27.10 30.20
N ILE A 4 -31.61 -26.89 30.33
CA ILE A 4 -32.45 -26.27 29.28
C ILE A 4 -32.17 -24.76 29.11
N LYS A 5 -31.79 -24.05 30.19
CA LYS A 5 -31.42 -22.63 30.12
C LYS A 5 -30.10 -22.41 29.38
N SER A 6 -29.12 -23.31 29.56
CA SER A 6 -27.81 -23.23 28.92
C SER A 6 -27.87 -23.40 27.39
N LEU A 7 -28.76 -24.27 26.89
CA LEU A 7 -28.88 -24.56 25.46
C LEU A 7 -29.55 -23.40 24.69
N LEU A 8 -30.53 -22.73 25.30
CA LEU A 8 -31.24 -21.59 24.69
C LEU A 8 -30.33 -20.36 24.51
N THR A 9 -29.42 -20.11 25.46
CA THR A 9 -28.40 -19.04 25.36
C THR A 9 -27.36 -19.30 24.28
N LEU A 10 -27.06 -20.57 23.97
CA LEU A 10 -26.08 -20.91 22.94
C LEU A 10 -26.65 -20.69 21.54
N THR A 11 -27.95 -20.90 21.33
CA THR A 11 -28.60 -20.67 20.03
C THR A 11 -28.76 -19.18 19.71
N LEU A 12 -28.93 -18.31 20.71
CA LEU A 12 -29.09 -16.87 20.50
C LEU A 12 -27.77 -16.16 20.12
N LEU A 13 -26.62 -16.74 20.48
CA LEU A 13 -25.29 -16.15 20.21
C LEU A 13 -24.80 -16.39 18.77
N LEU A 14 -25.36 -17.37 18.05
CA LEU A 14 -25.03 -17.63 16.64
C LEU A 14 -25.95 -16.90 15.64
N GLY A 15 -27.07 -16.33 16.10
CA GLY A 15 -28.03 -15.62 15.23
C GLY A 15 -27.59 -14.22 14.79
N SER A 16 -26.59 -13.62 15.45
CA SER A 16 -26.17 -12.23 15.20
C SER A 16 -24.97 -12.07 14.27
N SER A 17 -24.32 -13.14 13.82
CA SER A 17 -23.13 -13.04 12.94
C SER A 17 -23.46 -13.05 11.44
N MET A 18 -24.68 -13.38 11.03
CA MET A 18 -25.05 -13.49 9.60
C MET A 18 -25.33 -12.14 8.92
N GLY A 19 -25.46 -11.04 9.67
CA GLY A 19 -25.77 -9.72 9.13
C GLY A 19 -24.57 -8.91 8.60
N ALA A 20 -23.33 -9.34 8.86
CA ALA A 20 -22.14 -8.53 8.60
C ALA A 20 -21.34 -8.92 7.35
N TYR A 21 -21.66 -10.03 6.68
CA TYR A 21 -20.88 -10.49 5.51
C TYR A 21 -21.22 -9.78 4.19
N ALA A 22 -22.25 -8.92 4.15
CA ALA A 22 -22.70 -8.26 2.91
C ALA A 22 -22.22 -6.81 2.74
N ALA A 23 -21.66 -6.19 3.78
CA ALA A 23 -21.04 -4.87 3.67
C ALA A 23 -19.56 -5.06 3.30
N GLY A 24 -19.26 -5.21 2.00
CA GLY A 24 -17.88 -5.26 1.52
C GLY A 24 -17.05 -4.17 2.20
N ASN A 25 -15.89 -4.54 2.74
CA ASN A 25 -15.09 -3.71 3.65
C ASN A 25 -14.63 -2.40 2.96
N LYS A 26 -15.50 -1.39 2.94
CA LYS A 26 -15.28 -0.12 2.24
C LYS A 26 -14.09 0.63 2.82
N THR A 27 -13.82 0.43 4.11
CA THR A 27 -12.69 1.04 4.84
C THR A 27 -11.35 0.44 4.43
N ALA A 28 -11.24 -0.89 4.27
CA ALA A 28 -9.99 -1.52 3.83
C ALA A 28 -9.75 -1.42 2.32
N THR A 29 -10.81 -1.21 1.53
CA THR A 29 -10.74 -1.18 0.07
C THR A 29 -10.81 0.23 -0.50
N ASN A 30 -10.94 1.29 0.31
CA ASN A 30 -11.23 2.65 -0.13
C ASN A 30 -12.37 2.73 -1.16
N GLY A 31 -13.33 1.80 -1.10
CA GLY A 31 -14.44 1.71 -2.04
C GLY A 31 -14.11 1.14 -3.43
N VAL A 32 -12.87 0.73 -3.72
CA VAL A 32 -12.44 0.21 -5.04
C VAL A 32 -12.57 -1.32 -5.19
N GLY A 33 -13.38 -1.97 -4.35
CA GLY A 33 -13.79 -3.38 -4.47
C GLY A 33 -12.70 -4.44 -4.16
N SER A 34 -11.43 -4.06 -4.20
CA SER A 34 -10.27 -4.89 -3.80
C SER A 34 -9.47 -4.24 -2.67
N THR A 35 -8.78 -5.05 -1.88
CA THR A 35 -7.83 -4.55 -0.86
C THR A 35 -6.49 -4.20 -1.52
N PRO A 36 -5.71 -3.26 -0.97
CA PRO A 36 -4.35 -3.00 -1.45
C PRO A 36 -3.48 -4.26 -1.53
N ALA A 37 -3.63 -5.19 -0.57
CA ALA A 37 -2.89 -6.46 -0.55
C ALA A 37 -3.26 -7.43 -1.69
N GLN A 38 -4.46 -7.30 -2.28
CA GLN A 38 -4.87 -8.08 -3.44
C GLN A 38 -4.38 -7.48 -4.77
N ARG A 39 -3.98 -6.20 -4.74
CA ARG A 39 -3.40 -5.53 -5.90
C ARG A 39 -1.89 -5.76 -5.83
N HIS A 40 -1.28 -6.21 -6.93
CA HIS A 40 0.18 -6.29 -7.01
C HIS A 40 0.74 -4.87 -7.18
N VAL A 41 0.74 -4.08 -6.11
CA VAL A 41 1.14 -2.67 -6.09
C VAL A 41 2.12 -2.42 -4.95
N ILE A 42 3.01 -1.45 -5.13
CA ILE A 42 3.89 -0.97 -4.07
C ILE A 42 3.06 -0.03 -3.18
N SER A 43 3.08 -0.27 -1.87
CA SER A 43 2.43 0.61 -0.91
C SER A 43 3.24 1.89 -0.67
N VAL A 44 2.58 2.95 -0.21
CA VAL A 44 3.26 4.23 0.12
C VAL A 44 4.31 4.02 1.20
N ALA A 45 4.01 3.23 2.23
CA ALA A 45 4.95 2.94 3.30
C ALA A 45 6.21 2.22 2.79
N GLU A 46 6.05 1.24 1.90
CA GLU A 46 7.19 0.56 1.28
C GLU A 46 8.01 1.55 0.41
N ALA A 47 7.34 2.37 -0.39
CA ALA A 47 8.01 3.38 -1.21
C ALA A 47 8.82 4.37 -0.36
N GLU A 48 8.28 4.82 0.78
CA GLU A 48 8.99 5.68 1.73
C GLU A 48 10.22 4.99 2.34
N THR A 49 10.12 3.69 2.68
CA THR A 49 11.28 2.94 3.20
C THR A 49 12.39 2.79 2.16
N ILE A 50 12.02 2.56 0.89
CA ILE A 50 12.97 2.44 -0.22
C ILE A 50 13.63 3.79 -0.47
N ILE A 51 12.86 4.88 -0.48
CA ILE A 51 13.39 6.24 -0.63
C ILE A 51 14.36 6.58 0.51
N ALA A 52 14.02 6.25 1.76
CA ALA A 52 14.90 6.47 2.91
C ALA A 52 16.23 5.70 2.77
N ALA A 53 16.19 4.46 2.29
CA ALA A 53 17.40 3.69 2.00
C ALA A 53 18.22 4.31 0.86
N ALA A 54 17.57 4.67 -0.26
CA ALA A 54 18.22 5.28 -1.41
C ALA A 54 18.86 6.64 -1.08
N MET A 55 18.18 7.48 -0.28
CA MET A 55 18.73 8.76 0.18
C MET A 55 19.98 8.57 1.05
N ARG A 56 20.02 7.52 1.90
CA ARG A 56 21.18 7.23 2.74
C ARG A 56 22.41 6.94 1.88
N GLU A 57 22.25 6.14 0.84
CA GLU A 57 23.33 5.82 -0.10
C GLU A 57 23.71 7.03 -0.95
N ALA A 58 22.72 7.75 -1.50
CA ALA A 58 22.95 8.94 -2.33
C ALA A 58 23.72 10.04 -1.57
N ASN A 59 23.46 10.21 -0.27
CA ASN A 59 24.20 11.16 0.57
C ASN A 59 25.72 10.87 0.64
N THR A 60 26.16 9.65 0.34
CA THR A 60 27.59 9.30 0.31
C THR A 60 28.26 9.55 -1.03
N VAL A 61 27.47 9.75 -2.10
CA VAL A 61 27.97 9.86 -3.48
C VAL A 61 27.67 11.25 -4.05
N ILE A 62 26.42 11.48 -4.49
CA ILE A 62 25.93 12.73 -5.06
C ILE A 62 24.43 12.88 -4.78
N PRO A 63 23.90 14.11 -4.63
CA PRO A 63 22.45 14.33 -4.52
C PRO A 63 21.70 13.93 -5.80
N GLU A 64 20.64 13.13 -5.66
CA GLU A 64 19.95 12.49 -6.78
C GLU A 64 18.43 12.74 -6.75
N ASN A 65 17.78 12.43 -7.88
CA ASN A 65 16.33 12.32 -8.01
C ASN A 65 15.90 10.86 -7.95
N ILE A 66 14.99 10.51 -7.04
CA ILE A 66 14.56 9.13 -6.78
C ILE A 66 13.08 9.01 -7.15
N ALA A 67 12.76 8.09 -8.06
CA ALA A 67 11.40 7.81 -8.49
C ALA A 67 11.06 6.33 -8.26
N ILE A 68 9.91 6.06 -7.63
CA ILE A 68 9.40 4.71 -7.38
C ILE A 68 8.11 4.53 -8.17
N VAL A 69 8.04 3.45 -8.94
CA VAL A 69 6.86 3.08 -9.73
C VAL A 69 6.34 1.72 -9.28
N ASP A 70 5.04 1.50 -9.44
CA ASP A 70 4.42 0.20 -9.22
C ASP A 70 4.61 -0.75 -10.43
N PRO A 71 4.24 -2.03 -10.30
CA PRO A 71 4.26 -2.98 -11.42
C PRO A 71 3.34 -2.63 -12.60
N ALA A 72 2.42 -1.66 -12.44
CA ALA A 72 1.61 -1.14 -13.54
C ALA A 72 2.31 0.03 -14.28
N GLY A 73 3.53 0.40 -13.86
CA GLY A 73 4.30 1.50 -14.43
C GLY A 73 3.78 2.88 -14.05
N LEU A 74 3.00 2.96 -12.97
CA LEU A 74 2.46 4.20 -12.41
C LEU A 74 3.38 4.71 -11.30
N LEU A 75 3.56 6.03 -11.25
CA LEU A 75 4.39 6.67 -10.24
C LEU A 75 3.71 6.59 -8.87
N VAL A 76 4.40 6.03 -7.89
CA VAL A 76 3.92 5.92 -6.51
C VAL A 76 4.51 7.03 -5.64
N ALA A 77 5.81 7.26 -5.75
CA ALA A 77 6.51 8.28 -4.97
C ALA A 77 7.68 8.86 -5.76
N PHE A 78 7.97 10.14 -5.49
CA PHE A 78 9.10 10.84 -6.07
C PHE A 78 9.75 11.74 -5.02
N HIS A 79 11.08 11.72 -4.96
CA HIS A 79 11.85 12.53 -4.04
C HIS A 79 13.04 13.18 -4.75
N ARG A 80 13.16 14.50 -4.60
CA ARG A 80 14.29 15.27 -5.11
C ARG A 80 15.13 15.73 -3.92
N MET A 81 16.39 15.32 -3.89
CA MET A 81 17.34 15.79 -2.88
C MET A 81 17.74 17.25 -3.11
N ASP A 82 18.20 17.90 -2.04
CA ASP A 82 18.75 19.25 -2.12
C ASP A 82 19.99 19.28 -3.02
N ASN A 83 20.04 20.27 -3.92
CA ASN A 83 21.09 20.40 -4.94
C ASN A 83 21.16 19.28 -6.01
N ALA A 84 20.18 18.37 -6.06
CA ALA A 84 20.09 17.41 -7.16
C ALA A 84 19.85 18.13 -8.50
N PHE A 85 20.41 17.59 -9.60
CA PHE A 85 20.32 18.19 -10.92
C PHE A 85 18.86 18.28 -11.40
N PRO A 86 18.28 19.48 -11.66
CA PRO A 86 16.87 19.61 -12.02
C PRO A 86 16.51 18.90 -13.33
N GLY A 87 17.47 18.80 -14.27
CA GLY A 87 17.26 18.11 -15.55
C GLY A 87 17.11 16.59 -15.43
N SER A 88 17.48 15.97 -14.30
CA SER A 88 17.34 14.52 -14.12
C SER A 88 16.00 14.07 -13.52
N ILE A 89 15.07 15.00 -13.23
CA ILE A 89 13.72 14.68 -12.73
C ILE A 89 13.00 13.75 -13.71
N ASP A 90 12.79 14.20 -14.95
CA ASP A 90 12.10 13.39 -15.97
C ASP A 90 12.87 12.11 -16.31
N ILE A 91 14.20 12.15 -16.23
CA ILE A 91 15.06 11.00 -16.50
C ILE A 91 14.83 9.91 -15.45
N SER A 92 14.79 10.26 -14.16
CA SER A 92 14.54 9.29 -13.08
C SER A 92 13.17 8.63 -13.23
N ILE A 93 12.14 9.39 -13.57
CA ILE A 93 10.78 8.87 -13.77
C ILE A 93 10.74 7.94 -14.98
N LYS A 94 11.33 8.35 -16.11
CA LYS A 94 11.38 7.52 -17.32
C LYS A 94 12.15 6.22 -17.10
N LYS A 95 13.31 6.28 -16.44
CA LYS A 95 14.08 5.08 -16.08
C LYS A 95 13.26 4.11 -15.25
N ALA A 96 12.61 4.60 -14.18
CA ALA A 96 11.77 3.77 -13.32
C ALA A 96 10.63 3.11 -14.10
N ARG A 97 9.97 3.85 -14.99
CA ARG A 97 8.90 3.28 -15.84
C ARG A 97 9.42 2.23 -16.82
N THR A 98 10.59 2.43 -17.41
CA THR A 98 11.17 1.47 -18.34
C THR A 98 11.54 0.15 -17.67
N THR A 99 11.95 0.14 -16.40
CA THR A 99 12.30 -1.12 -15.70
C THR A 99 11.13 -2.07 -15.45
N VAL A 100 9.90 -1.59 -15.65
CA VAL A 100 8.67 -2.40 -15.48
C VAL A 100 8.25 -3.08 -16.79
N LEU A 101 8.70 -2.57 -17.94
CA LEU A 101 8.41 -3.11 -19.28
C LEU A 101 9.37 -4.26 -19.62
#